data_AF-A0A3D8JNX5-F1
#
_entry.id   AF-A0A3D8JNX5-F1
#
_cell.length_a   1.000
_cell.length_b   1.000
_cell.length_c   1.000
_cell.angle_alpha   90.00
_cell.angle_beta   90.00
_cell.angle_gamma   90.00
#
_symmetry.space_group_name_H-M   'P 1'
#
loop_
_entity.id
_entity.type
_entity.pdbx_description
1 polymer ?
#
loop_
_entity_poly.entity_id
_entity_poly.type
_entity_poly.pdbx_seq_one_letter_code
_entity_poly.pdbx_strand_id
1 'polypeptide(L)'
;MQPLALQLPQRYVRHGCDAAEAPLDDVLSELNDCDWDPSTLARRLPCLVRQAASLAPSQRANCLIGLRRSWERHRAELDISAWKSLLELASAWSYWPLVIAVGESLRPTHRLDDALLLYLCEAYYVVGEVDAAIDLAVAMQIACPARQGHAATYRHLVAWRDWRRCTLPMTGIVSDEDALYLEPLGHHHVSDFRWQYYDPAIAQLCCLPDFKTTDDWHAWLDDAHSRDDHRFAIMHRSWGFIGSVGLTLHGDVGFFYYWLGRDFQGYGFGPDAATQLLAAAHRHAGMRCCYAKVYDYNTPSRKALEKMGFLDTGIRAAAPNNDQMFYRLGPGEAMAHITTELHALLQYMNSDVQAAVPLTNLSL
;
A
#
# COMPACT_ATOMS: atom_id res chain seq x y z
N MET A 1 3.26 1.34 -16.74
CA MET A 1 1.88 1.64 -17.24
C MET A 1 1.62 3.10 -16.91
N GLN A 2 1.13 3.97 -17.82
CA GLN A 2 0.97 5.39 -17.46
C GLN A 2 0.03 5.56 -16.23
N PRO A 3 0.32 6.51 -15.32
CA PRO A 3 -0.58 6.82 -14.21
C PRO A 3 -1.96 7.23 -14.74
N LEU A 4 -3.02 6.61 -14.24
CA LEU A 4 -4.37 7.12 -14.41
C LEU A 4 -4.75 7.89 -13.15
N ALA A 5 -4.86 9.20 -13.26
CA ALA A 5 -5.62 9.98 -12.29
C ALA A 5 -7.09 9.94 -12.71
N LEU A 6 -7.92 9.23 -11.96
CA LEU A 6 -9.36 9.44 -12.08
C LEU A 6 -9.63 10.90 -11.73
N GLN A 7 -10.22 11.65 -12.65
CA GLN A 7 -10.67 13.01 -12.35
C GLN A 7 -11.90 12.90 -11.46
N LEU A 8 -11.65 12.76 -10.15
CA LEU A 8 -12.72 12.76 -9.18
C LEU A 8 -13.48 14.09 -9.28
N PRO A 9 -14.81 14.06 -9.08
CA PRO A 9 -15.64 15.25 -9.10
C PRO A 9 -15.09 16.34 -8.18
N GLN A 10 -15.21 17.61 -8.60
CA GLN A 10 -14.92 18.71 -7.69
C GLN A 10 -15.91 18.71 -6.51
N ARG A 11 -15.38 19.13 -5.35
CA ARG A 11 -15.99 19.14 -4.01
C ARG A 11 -17.52 19.26 -4.02
N TYR A 12 -18.23 18.33 -3.36
CA TYR A 12 -19.69 18.44 -3.14
C TYR A 12 -20.04 19.61 -2.20
N VAL A 13 -19.04 20.17 -1.53
CA VAL A 13 -19.20 21.31 -0.62
C VAL A 13 -19.60 22.55 -1.41
N ARG A 14 -20.91 22.85 -1.41
CA ARG A 14 -21.44 24.16 -1.78
C ARG A 14 -20.77 25.23 -0.91
N HIS A 15 -20.32 26.32 -1.55
CA HIS A 15 -19.94 27.56 -0.87
C HIS A 15 -21.08 28.01 0.05
N GLY A 16 -20.86 27.91 1.36
CA GLY A 16 -21.88 28.23 2.34
C GLY A 16 -21.39 28.05 3.77
N CYS A 17 -20.47 28.92 4.21
CA CYS A 17 -20.53 29.69 5.45
C CYS A 17 -19.20 30.46 5.62
N ASP A 18 -19.23 31.78 5.41
CA ASP A 18 -18.15 32.74 5.70
C ASP A 18 -17.98 32.97 7.22
N ALA A 19 -17.82 31.89 7.99
CA ALA A 19 -17.35 31.99 9.37
C ALA A 19 -15.85 31.66 9.38
N ALA A 20 -15.07 32.36 10.22
CA ALA A 20 -13.66 32.03 10.44
C ALA A 20 -13.56 30.52 10.75
N GLU A 21 -12.97 29.76 9.83
CA GLU A 21 -12.89 28.31 9.98
C GLU A 21 -11.97 27.99 11.15
N ALA A 22 -12.48 27.16 12.07
CA ALA A 22 -11.66 26.66 13.16
C ALA A 22 -10.46 25.88 12.56
N PRO A 23 -9.25 26.04 13.12
CA PRO A 23 -8.10 25.23 12.77
C PRO A 23 -8.44 23.73 12.78
N LEU A 24 -7.87 22.96 11.84
CA LEU A 24 -8.11 21.51 11.75
C LEU A 24 -7.85 20.81 13.08
N ASP A 25 -6.78 21.17 13.80
CA ASP A 25 -6.43 20.57 15.09
C ASP A 25 -7.53 20.78 16.14
N ASP A 26 -8.17 21.96 16.19
CA ASP A 26 -9.27 22.25 17.11
C ASP A 26 -10.50 21.41 16.75
N VAL A 27 -10.79 21.26 15.45
CA VAL A 27 -11.88 20.41 14.96
C VAL A 27 -11.63 18.93 15.31
N LEU A 28 -10.40 18.45 15.13
CA LEU A 28 -10.03 17.07 15.48
C LEU A 28 -10.06 16.84 17.00
N SER A 29 -9.66 17.84 17.80
CA SER A 29 -9.77 17.77 19.27
C SER A 29 -11.22 17.63 19.70
N GLU A 30 -12.12 18.47 19.18
CA GLU A 30 -13.55 18.40 19.49
C GLU A 30 -14.15 17.03 19.12
N LEU A 31 -13.79 16.49 17.95
CA LEU A 31 -14.25 15.17 17.52
C LEU A 31 -13.75 14.04 18.42
N ASN A 32 -12.51 14.14 18.90
CA ASN A 32 -11.98 13.15 19.85
C ASN A 32 -12.68 13.25 21.22
N ASP A 33 -12.93 14.47 21.71
CA ASP A 33 -13.59 14.71 23.00
C ASP A 33 -15.03 14.16 23.03
N CYS A 34 -15.71 14.15 21.89
CA CYS A 34 -17.05 13.58 21.76
C CYS A 34 -17.10 12.13 21.24
N ASP A 35 -15.95 11.42 21.18
CA ASP A 35 -15.83 10.08 20.59
C ASP A 35 -16.48 9.97 19.19
N TRP A 36 -16.30 11.02 18.39
CA TRP A 36 -16.77 11.10 17.01
C TRP A 36 -18.30 10.91 16.88
N ASP A 37 -19.08 11.47 17.80
CA ASP A 37 -20.54 11.42 17.76
C ASP A 37 -21.13 11.91 16.41
N PRO A 38 -22.25 11.32 15.95
CA PRO A 38 -22.76 11.57 14.60
C PRO A 38 -23.19 13.03 14.38
N SER A 39 -23.67 13.72 15.42
CA SER A 39 -24.16 15.09 15.31
C SER A 39 -23.01 16.09 15.13
N THR A 40 -21.94 15.93 15.91
CA THR A 40 -20.72 16.74 15.78
C THR A 40 -19.99 16.39 14.49
N LEU A 41 -19.88 15.11 14.14
CA LEU A 41 -19.28 14.68 12.88
C LEU A 41 -20.01 15.30 11.68
N ALA A 42 -21.34 15.17 11.60
CA ALA A 42 -22.13 15.74 10.50
C ALA A 42 -21.92 17.26 10.38
N ARG A 43 -21.88 17.97 11.52
CA ARG A 43 -21.62 19.41 11.57
C ARG A 43 -20.21 19.77 11.07
N ARG A 44 -19.20 18.94 11.37
CA ARG A 44 -17.78 19.21 11.05
C ARG A 44 -17.32 18.67 9.70
N LEU A 45 -18.03 17.72 9.10
CA LEU A 45 -17.67 17.12 7.80
C LEU A 45 -17.38 18.14 6.69
N PRO A 46 -18.18 19.19 6.46
CA PRO A 46 -17.86 20.19 5.44
C PRO A 46 -16.53 20.91 5.68
N CYS A 47 -16.18 21.15 6.95
CA CYS A 47 -14.92 21.77 7.36
C CYS A 47 -13.75 20.80 7.13
N LEU A 48 -13.90 19.54 7.56
CA LEU A 48 -12.92 18.48 7.36
C LEU A 48 -12.59 18.27 5.89
N VAL A 49 -13.62 18.22 5.02
CA VAL A 49 -13.44 18.06 3.58
C VAL A 49 -12.62 19.21 2.98
N ARG A 50 -12.88 20.46 3.38
CA ARG A 50 -12.14 21.62 2.87
C ARG A 50 -10.69 21.64 3.32
N GLN A 51 -10.43 21.19 4.54
CA GLN A 51 -9.11 21.14 5.17
C GLN A 51 -8.42 19.76 5.02
N ALA A 52 -8.98 18.82 4.25
CA ALA A 52 -8.51 17.43 4.21
C ALA A 52 -7.03 17.30 3.82
N ALA A 53 -6.56 18.15 2.90
CA ALA A 53 -5.17 18.18 2.45
C ALA A 53 -4.17 18.72 3.49
N SER A 54 -4.66 19.35 4.56
CA SER A 54 -3.84 19.91 5.64
C SER A 54 -3.59 18.91 6.79
N LEU A 55 -4.20 17.72 6.74
CA LEU A 55 -4.01 16.70 7.78
C LEU A 55 -2.55 16.19 7.79
N ALA A 56 -1.90 16.24 8.95
CA ALA A 56 -0.58 15.65 9.11
C ALA A 56 -0.66 14.11 9.05
N PRO A 57 0.25 13.42 8.34
CA PRO A 57 0.24 11.95 8.27
C PRO A 57 0.23 11.24 9.62
N SER A 58 0.94 11.78 10.62
CA SER A 58 0.98 11.23 11.99
C SER A 58 -0.36 11.29 12.73
N GLN A 59 -1.30 12.13 12.31
CA GLN A 59 -2.64 12.23 12.91
C GLN A 59 -3.66 11.33 12.20
N ARG A 60 -3.32 10.81 11.00
CA ARG A 60 -4.28 10.11 10.14
C ARG A 60 -4.86 8.85 10.77
N ALA A 61 -4.03 8.00 11.37
CA ALA A 61 -4.50 6.73 11.94
C ALA A 61 -5.63 6.94 12.98
N ASN A 62 -5.48 7.93 13.86
CA ASN A 62 -6.50 8.27 14.85
C ASN A 62 -7.81 8.75 14.19
N CYS A 63 -7.70 9.57 13.13
CA CYS A 63 -8.86 10.02 12.37
C CYS A 63 -9.60 8.84 11.70
N LEU A 64 -8.88 7.89 11.11
CA LEU A 64 -9.50 6.71 10.50
C LEU A 64 -10.23 5.85 11.54
N ILE A 65 -9.64 5.68 12.73
CA ILE A 65 -10.27 4.94 13.84
C ILE A 65 -11.57 5.62 14.26
N GLY A 66 -11.58 6.94 14.40
CA GLY A 66 -12.76 7.71 14.75
C GLY A 66 -13.87 7.61 13.71
N LEU A 67 -13.54 7.84 12.43
CA LEU A 67 -14.48 7.69 11.31
C LEU A 67 -15.08 6.29 11.25
N ARG A 68 -14.25 5.25 11.42
CA ARG A 68 -14.70 3.85 11.43
C ARG A 68 -15.72 3.60 12.54
N ARG A 69 -15.40 3.99 13.78
CA ARG A 69 -16.29 3.80 14.93
C ARG A 69 -17.62 4.52 14.73
N SER A 70 -17.55 5.77 14.25
CA SER A 70 -18.73 6.58 13.98
C SER A 70 -19.61 5.94 12.91
N TRP A 71 -19.02 5.44 11.82
CA TRP A 71 -19.74 4.72 10.77
C TRP A 71 -20.37 3.41 11.26
N GLU A 72 -19.62 2.59 11.99
CA GLU A 72 -20.09 1.29 12.49
C GLU A 72 -21.26 1.44 13.47
N ARG A 73 -21.23 2.47 14.32
CA ARG A 73 -22.25 2.70 15.37
C ARG A 73 -23.42 3.55 14.91
N HIS A 74 -23.18 4.58 14.09
CA HIS A 74 -24.12 5.69 13.91
C HIS A 74 -24.48 6.01 12.46
N ARG A 75 -24.12 5.15 11.48
CA ARG A 75 -24.42 5.42 10.05
C ARG A 75 -25.89 5.73 9.75
N ALA A 76 -26.84 5.16 10.50
CA ALA A 76 -28.27 5.38 10.32
C ALA A 76 -28.74 6.78 10.77
N GLU A 77 -27.95 7.48 11.57
CA GLU A 77 -28.23 8.82 12.09
C GLU A 77 -27.70 9.91 11.16
N LEU A 78 -26.79 9.57 10.24
CA LEU A 78 -26.21 10.49 9.27
C LEU A 78 -27.13 10.62 8.05
N ASP A 79 -27.36 11.86 7.61
CA ASP A 79 -28.13 12.13 6.40
C ASP A 79 -27.32 11.91 5.09
N ILE A 80 -28.00 11.98 3.95
CA ILE A 80 -27.38 11.77 2.63
C ILE A 80 -26.26 12.80 2.36
N SER A 81 -26.39 14.03 2.84
CA SER A 81 -25.37 15.06 2.65
C SER A 81 -24.10 14.70 3.43
N ALA A 82 -24.25 14.26 4.68
CA ALA A 82 -23.15 13.77 5.50
C ALA A 82 -22.49 12.55 4.87
N TRP A 83 -23.25 11.60 4.31
CA TRP A 83 -22.66 10.44 3.62
C TRP A 83 -21.82 10.85 2.41
N LYS A 84 -22.28 11.81 1.60
CA LYS A 84 -21.50 12.32 0.45
C LYS A 84 -20.22 13.03 0.90
N SER A 85 -20.29 13.86 1.94
CA SER A 85 -19.10 14.50 2.51
C SER A 85 -18.14 13.48 3.14
N LEU A 86 -18.66 12.44 3.78
CA LEU A 86 -17.86 11.36 4.36
C LEU A 86 -17.11 10.57 3.28
N LEU A 87 -17.77 10.32 2.15
CA LEU A 87 -17.18 9.64 1.01
C LEU A 87 -16.06 10.47 0.36
N GLU A 88 -16.25 11.77 0.20
CA GLU A 88 -15.21 12.70 -0.27
C GLU A 88 -14.04 12.78 0.72
N LEU A 89 -14.31 12.90 2.02
CA LEU A 89 -13.28 12.94 3.07
C LEU A 89 -12.48 11.63 3.12
N ALA A 90 -13.17 10.50 3.10
CA ALA A 90 -12.55 9.18 3.15
C ALA A 90 -11.63 8.96 1.94
N SER A 91 -12.06 9.35 0.73
CA SER A 91 -11.21 9.30 -0.47
C SER A 91 -9.99 10.23 -0.33
N ALA A 92 -10.16 11.47 0.12
CA ALA A 92 -9.07 12.41 0.32
C ALA A 92 -8.01 11.91 1.33
N TRP A 93 -8.43 11.11 2.31
CA TRP A 93 -7.54 10.47 3.28
C TRP A 93 -7.19 9.03 2.91
N SER A 94 -7.40 8.57 1.66
CA SER A 94 -7.14 7.18 1.23
C SER A 94 -7.74 6.10 2.16
N TYR A 95 -8.92 6.36 2.75
CA TYR A 95 -9.64 5.40 3.58
C TYR A 95 -10.62 4.56 2.76
N TRP A 96 -10.09 3.80 1.81
CA TRP A 96 -10.87 3.08 0.80
C TRP A 96 -11.90 2.09 1.33
N PRO A 97 -11.63 1.31 2.41
CA PRO A 97 -12.67 0.48 3.02
C PRO A 97 -13.92 1.27 3.44
N LEU A 98 -13.75 2.50 3.93
CA LEU A 98 -14.88 3.35 4.27
C LEU A 98 -15.55 3.94 3.02
N VAL A 99 -14.79 4.31 1.99
CA VAL A 99 -15.36 4.74 0.69
C VAL A 99 -16.27 3.65 0.12
N ILE A 100 -15.82 2.39 0.13
CA ILE A 100 -16.62 1.24 -0.31
C ILE A 100 -17.85 1.06 0.57
N ALA A 101 -17.69 1.06 1.91
CA ALA A 101 -18.81 0.87 2.83
C ALA A 101 -19.90 1.94 2.69
N VAL A 102 -19.51 3.22 2.60
CA VAL A 102 -20.43 4.34 2.39
C VAL A 102 -21.05 4.27 1.00
N GLY A 103 -20.23 4.07 -0.03
CA GLY A 103 -20.69 4.11 -1.41
C GLY A 103 -21.65 2.96 -1.74
N GLU A 104 -21.36 1.73 -1.30
CA GLU A 104 -22.27 0.59 -1.48
C GLU A 104 -23.58 0.76 -0.69
N SER A 105 -23.56 1.51 0.41
CA SER A 105 -24.78 1.86 1.14
C SER A 105 -25.63 2.90 0.38
N LEU A 106 -25.02 3.83 -0.38
CA LEU A 106 -25.73 4.81 -1.21
C LEU A 106 -26.22 4.23 -2.54
N ARG A 107 -25.47 3.26 -3.10
CA ARG A 107 -25.65 2.76 -4.46
C ARG A 107 -27.08 2.33 -4.79
N PRO A 108 -27.85 1.64 -3.92
CA PRO A 108 -29.21 1.22 -4.25
C PRO A 108 -30.15 2.38 -4.59
N THR A 109 -29.97 3.54 -3.96
CA THR A 109 -30.83 4.74 -4.09
C THR A 109 -30.24 5.79 -5.04
N HIS A 110 -28.94 5.75 -5.30
CA HIS A 110 -28.21 6.74 -6.10
C HIS A 110 -27.45 6.10 -7.28
N ARG A 111 -28.07 5.12 -7.96
CA ARG A 111 -27.44 4.28 -9.00
C ARG A 111 -26.82 5.03 -10.18
N LEU A 112 -27.27 6.27 -10.44
CA LEU A 112 -26.81 7.11 -11.54
C LEU A 112 -26.06 8.36 -11.06
N ASP A 113 -25.74 8.45 -9.77
CA ASP A 113 -24.89 9.52 -9.25
C ASP A 113 -23.45 9.25 -9.70
N ASP A 114 -23.09 9.89 -10.81
CA ASP A 114 -21.80 9.77 -11.48
C ASP A 114 -20.61 9.97 -10.54
N ALA A 115 -20.73 10.93 -9.62
CA ALA A 115 -19.68 11.26 -8.68
C ALA A 115 -19.47 10.14 -7.65
N LEU A 116 -20.57 9.60 -7.09
CA LEU A 116 -20.53 8.40 -6.25
C LEU A 116 -19.86 7.21 -6.98
N LEU A 117 -20.23 6.96 -8.24
CA LEU A 117 -19.68 5.85 -9.02
C LEU A 117 -18.17 6.01 -9.27
N LEU A 118 -17.69 7.24 -9.49
CA LEU A 118 -16.25 7.51 -9.66
C LEU A 118 -15.45 7.18 -8.39
N TYR A 119 -15.93 7.61 -7.22
CA TYR A 119 -15.27 7.29 -5.95
C TYR A 119 -15.26 5.79 -5.65
N LEU A 120 -16.38 5.08 -5.90
CA LEU A 120 -16.42 3.63 -5.76
C LEU A 120 -15.50 2.92 -6.75
N CYS A 121 -15.48 3.37 -8.00
CA CYS A 121 -14.61 2.83 -9.04
C CYS A 121 -13.13 2.99 -8.65
N GLU A 122 -12.74 4.15 -8.13
CA GLU A 122 -11.39 4.38 -7.63
C GLU A 122 -11.09 3.48 -6.43
N ALA A 123 -11.98 3.42 -5.44
CA ALA A 123 -11.75 2.62 -4.26
C ALA A 123 -11.55 1.14 -4.62
N TYR A 124 -12.41 0.55 -5.46
CA TYR A 124 -12.25 -0.82 -5.93
C TYR A 124 -10.96 -1.03 -6.72
N TYR A 125 -10.57 -0.06 -7.55
CA TYR A 125 -9.31 -0.12 -8.27
C TYR A 125 -8.11 -0.14 -7.32
N VAL A 126 -8.07 0.75 -6.33
CA VAL A 126 -6.97 0.85 -5.36
C VAL A 126 -6.90 -0.35 -4.43
N VAL A 127 -8.04 -0.94 -4.05
CA VAL A 127 -8.02 -2.14 -3.19
C VAL A 127 -7.78 -3.44 -3.97
N GLY A 128 -7.58 -3.39 -5.29
CA GLY A 128 -7.33 -4.58 -6.11
C GLY A 128 -8.58 -5.36 -6.54
N GLU A 129 -9.78 -4.84 -6.26
CA GLU A 129 -11.06 -5.39 -6.72
C GLU A 129 -11.37 -4.94 -8.15
N VAL A 130 -10.44 -5.25 -9.06
CA VAL A 130 -10.38 -4.66 -10.40
C VAL A 130 -11.61 -4.98 -11.25
N ASP A 131 -12.17 -6.18 -11.12
CA ASP A 131 -13.37 -6.55 -11.89
C ASP A 131 -14.60 -5.75 -11.44
N ALA A 132 -14.76 -5.47 -10.14
CA ALA A 132 -15.81 -4.58 -9.63
C ALA A 132 -15.62 -3.14 -10.14
N ALA A 133 -14.37 -2.65 -10.21
CA ALA A 133 -14.07 -1.36 -10.81
C ALA A 133 -14.42 -1.31 -12.30
N ILE A 134 -14.14 -2.39 -13.05
CA ILE A 134 -14.48 -2.51 -14.48
C ILE A 134 -16.00 -2.47 -14.66
N ASP A 135 -16.76 -3.21 -13.85
CA ASP A 135 -18.23 -3.23 -13.91
C ASP A 135 -18.82 -1.82 -13.68
N LEU A 136 -18.27 -1.08 -12.71
CA LEU A 136 -18.64 0.32 -12.50
C LEU A 136 -18.27 1.21 -13.69
N ALA A 137 -17.08 1.05 -14.26
CA ALA A 137 -16.65 1.80 -15.44
C ALA A 137 -17.54 1.53 -16.67
N VAL A 138 -18.02 0.30 -16.84
CA VAL A 138 -19.03 -0.05 -17.87
C VAL A 138 -20.36 0.63 -17.57
N ALA A 139 -20.85 0.55 -16.33
CA ALA A 139 -22.10 1.21 -15.93
C ALA A 139 -22.06 2.73 -16.15
N MET A 140 -20.95 3.38 -15.80
CA MET A 140 -20.73 4.82 -16.03
C MET A 140 -20.72 5.19 -17.53
N GLN A 141 -20.17 4.34 -18.40
CA GLN A 141 -20.20 4.55 -19.85
C GLN A 141 -21.61 4.42 -20.42
N ILE A 142 -22.37 3.41 -19.98
CA ILE A 142 -23.75 3.21 -20.43
C ILE A 142 -24.63 4.38 -19.99
N ALA A 143 -24.47 4.84 -18.74
CA ALA A 143 -25.23 5.95 -18.20
C ALA A 143 -24.88 7.31 -18.84
N CYS A 144 -23.62 7.51 -19.21
CA CYS A 144 -23.09 8.78 -19.72
C CYS A 144 -22.12 8.59 -20.90
N PRO A 145 -22.59 8.14 -22.08
CA PRO A 145 -21.72 7.73 -23.19
C PRO A 145 -20.93 8.88 -23.83
N ALA A 146 -21.40 10.12 -23.68
CA ALA A 146 -20.71 11.30 -24.20
C ALA A 146 -19.46 11.68 -23.37
N ARG A 147 -19.28 11.13 -22.16
CA ARG A 147 -18.14 11.43 -21.29
C ARG A 147 -16.93 10.57 -21.64
N GLN A 148 -16.00 11.16 -22.38
CA GLN A 148 -14.79 10.45 -22.84
C GLN A 148 -13.92 9.87 -21.70
N GLY A 149 -13.95 10.49 -20.51
CA GLY A 149 -13.20 10.03 -19.33
C GLY A 149 -13.58 8.61 -18.87
N HIS A 150 -14.85 8.20 -19.03
CA HIS A 150 -15.28 6.87 -18.58
C HIS A 150 -14.72 5.76 -19.49
N ALA A 151 -14.67 6.00 -20.79
CA ALA A 151 -14.07 5.07 -21.75
C ALA A 151 -12.55 4.92 -21.53
N ALA A 152 -11.86 6.01 -21.18
CA ALA A 152 -10.44 5.96 -20.82
C ALA A 152 -10.22 5.15 -19.53
N THR A 153 -11.06 5.38 -18.51
CA THR A 153 -11.04 4.64 -17.23
C THR A 153 -11.16 3.13 -17.46
N TYR A 154 -12.16 2.69 -18.23
CA TYR A 154 -12.34 1.28 -18.53
C TYR A 154 -11.13 0.67 -19.24
N ARG A 155 -10.60 1.32 -20.28
CA ARG A 155 -9.41 0.82 -21.00
C ARG A 155 -8.22 0.67 -20.06
N HIS A 156 -8.03 1.62 -19.16
CA HIS A 156 -6.97 1.56 -18.16
C HIS A 156 -7.17 0.41 -17.17
N LEU A 157 -8.37 0.21 -16.65
CA LEU A 157 -8.68 -0.89 -15.72
C LEU A 157 -8.51 -2.26 -16.37
N VAL A 158 -8.92 -2.41 -17.63
CA VAL A 158 -8.67 -3.64 -18.41
C VAL A 158 -7.17 -3.87 -18.60
N ALA A 159 -6.41 -2.83 -18.96
CA ALA A 159 -4.96 -2.94 -19.10
C ALA A 159 -4.29 -3.30 -17.76
N TRP A 160 -4.73 -2.71 -16.64
CA TRP A 160 -4.25 -3.05 -15.30
C TRP A 160 -4.54 -4.51 -14.96
N ARG A 161 -5.77 -4.98 -15.17
CA ARG A 161 -6.15 -6.38 -14.92
C ARG A 161 -5.29 -7.35 -15.71
N ASP A 162 -5.04 -7.05 -16.97
CA ASP A 162 -4.27 -7.92 -17.86
C ASP A 162 -2.78 -7.91 -17.48
N TRP A 163 -2.21 -6.75 -17.13
CA TRP A 163 -0.85 -6.65 -16.59
C TRP A 163 -0.71 -7.38 -15.25
N ARG A 164 -1.67 -7.21 -14.34
CA ARG A 164 -1.72 -7.87 -13.02
C ARG A 164 -1.64 -9.40 -13.14
N ARG A 165 -2.24 -9.98 -14.17
CA ARG A 165 -2.17 -11.44 -14.44
C ARG A 165 -0.78 -11.92 -14.87
N CYS A 166 0.09 -11.03 -15.31
CA CYS A 166 1.48 -11.32 -15.65
C CYS A 166 2.44 -11.15 -14.45
N THR A 167 1.93 -10.74 -13.29
CA THR A 167 2.72 -10.62 -12.05
C THR A 167 2.71 -11.93 -11.26
N LEU A 168 3.55 -12.02 -10.23
CA LEU A 168 3.61 -13.19 -9.35
C LEU A 168 2.22 -13.47 -8.73
N PRO A 169 1.60 -14.64 -8.98
CA PRO A 169 0.24 -14.89 -8.53
C PRO A 169 0.11 -15.02 -7.00
N MET A 170 -0.82 -14.28 -6.42
CA MET A 170 -1.20 -14.41 -5.00
C MET A 170 -2.40 -15.34 -4.77
N THR A 171 -2.94 -15.92 -5.85
CA THR A 171 -4.11 -16.79 -5.80
C THR A 171 -3.83 -18.07 -5.02
N GLY A 172 -4.74 -18.41 -4.10
CA GLY A 172 -4.63 -19.60 -3.25
C GLY A 172 -3.50 -19.55 -2.22
N ILE A 173 -2.94 -18.36 -1.95
CA ILE A 173 -1.97 -18.11 -0.87
C ILE A 173 -2.65 -17.53 0.36
N VAL A 174 -3.60 -16.61 0.14
CA VAL A 174 -4.28 -15.85 1.19
C VAL A 174 -5.70 -16.39 1.38
N SER A 175 -6.14 -16.51 2.63
CA SER A 175 -7.52 -16.82 3.00
C SER A 175 -8.38 -15.55 3.05
N ASP A 176 -9.69 -15.69 2.82
CA ASP A 176 -10.62 -14.57 3.01
C ASP A 176 -10.69 -14.11 4.48
N GLU A 177 -10.31 -14.97 5.42
CA GLU A 177 -10.23 -14.66 6.85
C GLU A 177 -8.97 -13.87 7.23
N ASP A 178 -7.94 -13.84 6.37
CA ASP A 178 -6.71 -13.11 6.66
C ASP A 178 -6.97 -11.60 6.67
N ALA A 179 -6.41 -10.91 7.67
CA ALA A 179 -6.54 -9.45 7.80
C ALA A 179 -5.84 -8.69 6.66
N LEU A 180 -4.85 -9.33 6.02
CA LEU A 180 -3.99 -8.74 4.99
C LEU A 180 -4.00 -9.56 3.71
N TYR A 181 -3.86 -8.88 2.59
CA TYR A 181 -3.56 -9.46 1.29
C TYR A 181 -2.55 -8.59 0.52
N LEU A 182 -1.97 -9.14 -0.53
CA LEU A 182 -1.00 -8.46 -1.38
C LEU A 182 -1.63 -8.11 -2.74
N GLU A 183 -1.55 -6.83 -3.10
CA GLU A 183 -1.94 -6.33 -4.42
C GLU A 183 -0.69 -5.77 -5.13
N PRO A 184 -0.45 -6.07 -6.43
CA PRO A 184 0.70 -5.49 -7.12
C PRO A 184 0.76 -3.97 -6.99
N LEU A 185 1.94 -3.46 -6.62
CA LEU A 185 2.13 -2.04 -6.40
C LEU A 185 2.07 -1.29 -7.73
N GLY A 186 0.92 -0.67 -8.01
CA GLY A 186 0.67 0.18 -9.17
C GLY A 186 0.76 1.68 -8.89
N HIS A 187 0.81 2.48 -9.96
CA HIS A 187 0.90 3.95 -9.88
C HIS A 187 -0.23 4.60 -9.08
N HIS A 188 -1.40 3.97 -9.03
CA HIS A 188 -2.57 4.47 -8.31
C HIS A 188 -2.40 4.46 -6.78
N HIS A 189 -1.42 3.73 -6.25
CA HIS A 189 -1.14 3.69 -4.81
C HIS A 189 -0.30 4.89 -4.31
N VAL A 190 0.03 5.87 -5.14
CA VAL A 190 0.96 6.95 -4.74
C VAL A 190 0.47 7.77 -3.53
N SER A 191 -0.84 8.07 -3.47
CA SER A 191 -1.43 8.80 -2.33
C SER A 191 -1.35 7.98 -1.04
N ASP A 192 -1.73 6.70 -1.14
CA ASP A 192 -1.69 5.71 -0.08
C ASP A 192 -0.28 5.49 0.47
N PHE A 193 0.69 5.36 -0.43
CA PHE A 193 2.10 5.22 -0.10
C PHE A 193 2.58 6.41 0.73
N ARG A 194 2.25 7.65 0.32
CA ARG A 194 2.66 8.88 1.02
C ARG A 194 2.12 8.96 2.44
N TRP A 195 0.91 8.45 2.68
CA TRP A 195 0.36 8.40 4.03
C TRP A 195 1.15 7.50 4.98
N GLN A 196 1.78 6.44 4.46
CA GLN A 196 2.55 5.49 5.28
C GLN A 196 4.04 5.83 5.34
N TYR A 197 4.57 6.50 4.31
CA TYR A 197 6.00 6.76 4.12
C TYR A 197 6.49 8.09 4.75
N TYR A 198 5.72 8.67 5.68
CA TYR A 198 6.04 9.98 6.25
C TYR A 198 7.18 9.97 7.27
N ASP A 199 7.46 8.82 7.90
CA ASP A 199 8.52 8.70 8.91
C ASP A 199 9.88 8.51 8.21
N PRO A 200 10.84 9.45 8.36
CA PRO A 200 12.15 9.35 7.71
C PRO A 200 12.93 8.08 8.07
N ALA A 201 12.65 7.46 9.23
CA ALA A 201 13.27 6.21 9.61
C ALA A 201 12.94 5.06 8.64
N ILE A 202 11.77 5.10 7.98
CA ILE A 202 11.39 4.11 6.97
C ILE A 202 12.34 4.21 5.77
N ALA A 203 12.53 5.41 5.22
CA ALA A 203 13.45 5.66 4.11
C ALA A 203 14.87 5.20 4.44
N GLN A 204 15.36 5.57 5.62
CA GLN A 204 16.69 5.23 6.10
C GLN A 204 16.90 3.72 6.26
N LEU A 205 16.01 3.03 6.98
CA LEU A 205 16.16 1.61 7.29
C LEU A 205 15.94 0.70 6.08
N CYS A 206 15.17 1.16 5.10
CA CYS A 206 14.83 0.39 3.90
C CYS A 206 15.66 0.77 2.68
N CYS A 207 16.61 1.70 2.84
CA CYS A 207 17.42 2.25 1.75
C CYS A 207 16.56 2.79 0.59
N LEU A 208 15.40 3.39 0.92
CA LEU A 208 14.45 3.91 -0.07
C LEU A 208 14.68 5.41 -0.32
N PRO A 209 14.37 5.94 -1.52
CA PRO A 209 14.55 7.35 -1.84
C PRO A 209 13.68 8.28 -0.98
N ASP A 210 14.14 9.51 -0.81
CA ASP A 210 13.32 10.62 -0.34
C ASP A 210 12.61 11.24 -1.56
N PHE A 211 11.37 10.82 -1.80
CA PHE A 211 10.57 11.25 -2.94
C PHE A 211 10.16 12.72 -2.81
N LYS A 212 10.79 13.61 -3.58
CA LYS A 212 10.51 15.05 -3.54
C LYS A 212 9.22 15.40 -4.27
N THR A 213 8.90 14.65 -5.31
CA THR A 213 7.70 14.83 -6.13
C THR A 213 6.99 13.50 -6.35
N THR A 214 5.72 13.59 -6.77
CA THR A 214 4.96 12.41 -7.23
C THR A 214 5.61 11.75 -8.45
N ASP A 215 6.24 12.55 -9.33
CA ASP A 215 6.91 12.05 -10.53
C ASP A 215 8.16 11.24 -10.18
N ASP A 216 8.93 11.65 -9.16
CA ASP A 216 10.08 10.86 -8.67
C ASP A 216 9.65 9.46 -8.23
N TRP A 217 8.50 9.37 -7.56
CA TRP A 217 7.94 8.10 -7.10
C TRP A 217 7.48 7.23 -8.27
N HIS A 218 6.83 7.81 -9.28
CA HIS A 218 6.45 7.08 -10.49
C HIS A 218 7.66 6.56 -11.27
N ALA A 219 8.70 7.39 -11.45
CA ALA A 219 9.93 6.97 -12.12
C ALA A 219 10.64 5.83 -11.36
N TRP A 220 10.67 5.89 -10.03
CA TRP A 220 11.19 4.81 -9.19
C TRP A 220 10.40 3.51 -9.31
N LEU A 221 9.08 3.59 -9.46
CA LEU A 221 8.24 2.40 -9.66
C LEU A 221 8.45 1.80 -11.05
N ASP A 222 8.51 2.62 -12.10
CA ASP A 222 8.77 2.17 -13.48
C ASP A 222 10.14 1.50 -13.61
N ASP A 223 11.20 2.04 -12.99
CA ASP A 223 12.53 1.41 -12.97
C ASP A 223 12.46 0.01 -12.32
N ALA A 224 11.72 -0.14 -11.23
CA ALA A 224 11.57 -1.43 -10.57
C ALA A 224 10.81 -2.45 -11.41
N HIS A 225 9.69 -2.06 -12.02
CA HIS A 225 8.94 -2.94 -12.94
C HIS A 225 9.79 -3.38 -14.13
N SER A 226 10.83 -2.64 -14.49
CA SER A 226 11.77 -3.01 -15.55
C SER A 226 12.83 -4.06 -15.14
N ARG A 227 12.98 -4.35 -13.83
CA ARG A 227 14.10 -5.14 -13.26
C ARG A 227 13.70 -6.50 -12.65
N ASP A 228 12.59 -7.10 -13.06
CA ASP A 228 12.02 -8.32 -12.44
C ASP A 228 11.89 -8.23 -10.91
N ASP A 229 11.63 -7.00 -10.43
CA ASP A 229 11.41 -6.68 -9.03
C ASP A 229 9.91 -6.64 -8.75
N HIS A 230 9.40 -7.72 -8.17
CA HIS A 230 7.98 -7.88 -7.87
C HIS A 230 7.65 -7.14 -6.58
N ARG A 231 7.01 -5.97 -6.71
CA ARG A 231 6.55 -5.16 -5.57
C ARG A 231 5.05 -5.26 -5.38
N PHE A 232 4.65 -5.40 -4.13
CA PHE A 232 3.26 -5.46 -3.71
C PHE A 232 2.98 -4.39 -2.66
N ALA A 233 1.79 -3.78 -2.78
CA ALA A 233 1.12 -3.09 -1.70
C ALA A 233 0.65 -4.12 -0.66
N ILE A 234 0.91 -3.84 0.61
CA ILE A 234 0.35 -4.61 1.73
C ILE A 234 -0.99 -3.96 2.08
N MET A 235 -2.08 -4.66 1.78
CA MET A 235 -3.43 -4.15 1.97
C MET A 235 -4.08 -4.79 3.19
N HIS A 236 -4.46 -3.97 4.18
CA HIS A 236 -5.25 -4.40 5.33
C HIS A 236 -6.74 -4.21 5.05
N ARG A 237 -7.54 -5.26 5.20
CA ARG A 237 -8.98 -5.24 4.86
C ARG A 237 -9.75 -4.09 5.51
N SER A 238 -9.42 -3.76 6.76
CA SER A 238 -10.05 -2.64 7.47
C SER A 238 -9.39 -1.27 7.31
N TRP A 239 -8.15 -1.18 6.83
CA TRP A 239 -7.37 0.07 6.89
C TRP A 239 -6.78 0.51 5.55
N GLY A 240 -6.90 -0.30 4.50
CA GLY A 240 -6.32 -0.04 3.19
C GLY A 240 -4.82 -0.31 3.18
N PHE A 241 -4.08 0.48 2.41
CA PHE A 241 -2.63 0.34 2.26
C PHE A 241 -1.90 0.62 3.59
N ILE A 242 -1.04 -0.30 4.02
CA ILE A 242 -0.26 -0.18 5.27
C ILE A 242 1.26 -0.27 5.06
N GLY A 243 1.73 -0.55 3.84
CA GLY A 243 3.14 -0.68 3.53
C GLY A 243 3.39 -1.41 2.21
N SER A 244 4.62 -1.86 2.01
CA SER A 244 4.99 -2.59 0.81
C SER A 244 5.96 -3.72 1.11
N VAL A 245 5.84 -4.81 0.35
CA VAL A 245 6.74 -5.95 0.34
C VAL A 245 7.22 -6.16 -1.09
N GLY A 246 8.50 -6.47 -1.26
CA GLY A 246 9.10 -6.69 -2.57
C GLY A 246 9.98 -7.94 -2.60
N LEU A 247 10.12 -8.49 -3.79
CA LEU A 247 10.95 -9.66 -4.09
C LEU A 247 11.58 -9.50 -5.47
N THR A 248 12.91 -9.47 -5.50
CA THR A 248 13.67 -9.62 -6.75
C THR A 248 14.02 -11.09 -6.94
N LEU A 249 13.72 -11.66 -8.12
CA LEU A 249 14.04 -13.04 -8.46
C LEU A 249 15.21 -13.12 -9.44
N HIS A 250 16.16 -14.02 -9.19
CA HIS A 250 17.22 -14.38 -10.12
C HIS A 250 17.27 -15.91 -10.24
N GLY A 251 16.63 -16.45 -11.27
CA GLY A 251 16.44 -17.91 -11.37
C GLY A 251 15.57 -18.42 -10.22
N ASP A 252 16.09 -19.37 -9.43
CA ASP A 252 15.40 -19.93 -8.26
C ASP A 252 15.79 -19.27 -6.93
N VAL A 253 16.50 -18.13 -6.98
CA VAL A 253 17.00 -17.40 -5.81
C VAL A 253 16.28 -16.06 -5.69
N GLY A 254 15.68 -15.79 -4.53
CA GLY A 254 15.02 -14.53 -4.24
C GLY A 254 15.83 -13.59 -3.35
N PHE A 255 15.61 -12.29 -3.46
CA PHE A 255 15.97 -11.29 -2.46
C PHE A 255 14.71 -10.53 -2.04
N PHE A 256 14.29 -10.66 -0.79
CA PHE A 256 13.08 -10.02 -0.30
C PHE A 256 13.38 -8.83 0.61
N TYR A 257 12.44 -7.89 0.66
CA TYR A 257 12.45 -6.73 1.53
C TYR A 257 11.02 -6.28 1.82
N TYR A 258 10.82 -5.56 2.91
CA TYR A 258 9.50 -5.03 3.26
C TYR A 258 9.62 -3.81 4.17
N TRP A 259 8.55 -3.03 4.21
CA TRP A 259 8.37 -1.96 5.18
C TRP A 259 6.87 -1.73 5.46
N LEU A 260 6.60 -1.17 6.63
CA LEU A 260 5.26 -0.78 7.06
C LEU A 260 5.26 0.67 7.52
N GLY A 261 4.15 1.35 7.31
CA GLY A 261 3.90 2.65 7.93
C GLY A 261 3.99 2.57 9.44
N ARG A 262 4.41 3.68 10.06
CA ARG A 262 4.75 3.73 11.48
C ARG A 262 3.65 3.19 12.39
N ASP A 263 2.39 3.50 12.09
CA ASP A 263 1.22 3.12 12.89
C ASP A 263 0.88 1.61 12.81
N PHE A 264 1.48 0.87 11.87
CA PHE A 264 1.21 -0.55 11.63
C PHE A 264 2.38 -1.46 12.04
N GLN A 265 3.45 -0.90 12.62
CA GLN A 265 4.60 -1.66 13.11
C GLN A 265 4.30 -2.32 14.47
N GLY A 266 4.93 -3.48 14.74
CA GLY A 266 4.81 -4.18 16.02
C GLY A 266 3.62 -5.15 16.15
N TYR A 267 2.72 -5.19 15.16
CA TYR A 267 1.53 -6.05 15.17
C TYR A 267 1.66 -7.39 14.45
N GLY A 268 2.83 -7.69 13.86
CA GLY A 268 3.05 -8.95 13.11
C GLY A 268 2.78 -8.87 11.60
N PHE A 269 2.15 -7.79 11.13
CA PHE A 269 1.78 -7.61 9.72
C PHE A 269 2.92 -7.72 8.70
N GLY A 270 4.14 -7.32 9.06
CA GLY A 270 5.30 -7.36 8.16
C GLY A 270 5.72 -8.80 7.88
N PRO A 271 6.03 -9.60 8.93
CA PRO A 271 6.21 -11.04 8.81
C PRO A 271 5.09 -11.78 8.07
N ASP A 272 3.83 -11.42 8.33
CA ASP A 272 2.69 -12.06 7.67
C ASP A 272 2.71 -11.80 6.15
N ALA A 273 2.87 -10.53 5.75
CA ALA A 273 2.98 -10.14 4.34
C ALA A 273 4.17 -10.80 3.64
N ALA A 274 5.34 -10.82 4.29
CA ALA A 274 6.53 -11.48 3.76
C ALA A 274 6.30 -13.00 3.59
N THR A 275 5.68 -13.65 4.57
CA THR A 275 5.36 -15.09 4.49
C THR A 275 4.44 -15.40 3.32
N GLN A 276 3.41 -14.57 3.08
CA GLN A 276 2.54 -14.71 1.91
C GLN A 276 3.33 -14.58 0.59
N LEU A 277 4.18 -13.56 0.46
CA LEU A 277 4.99 -13.35 -0.75
C LEU A 277 5.95 -14.52 -1.00
N LEU A 278 6.64 -15.00 0.04
CA LEU A 278 7.59 -16.10 -0.07
C LEU A 278 6.89 -17.42 -0.43
N ALA A 279 5.69 -17.67 0.13
CA ALA A 279 4.87 -18.82 -0.24
C ALA A 279 4.42 -18.75 -1.72
N ALA A 280 4.03 -17.56 -2.19
CA ALA A 280 3.68 -17.34 -3.59
C ALA A 280 4.87 -17.62 -4.53
N ALA A 281 6.04 -17.06 -4.21
CA ALA A 281 7.27 -17.24 -4.99
C ALA A 281 7.73 -18.70 -5.03
N HIS A 282 7.66 -19.40 -3.89
CA HIS A 282 7.97 -20.83 -3.84
C HIS A 282 7.01 -21.64 -4.71
N ARG A 283 5.70 -21.42 -4.56
CA ARG A 283 4.65 -22.19 -5.24
C ARG A 283 4.60 -21.94 -6.75
N HIS A 284 4.71 -20.69 -7.16
CA HIS A 284 4.38 -20.26 -8.53
C HIS A 284 5.61 -19.89 -9.36
N ALA A 285 6.73 -19.54 -8.72
CA ALA A 285 7.99 -19.19 -9.42
C ALA A 285 9.11 -20.22 -9.17
N GLY A 286 8.87 -21.27 -8.36
CA GLY A 286 9.87 -22.31 -8.10
C GLY A 286 11.06 -21.83 -7.27
N MET A 287 10.90 -20.74 -6.50
CA MET A 287 11.95 -20.19 -5.66
C MET A 287 12.41 -21.23 -4.62
N ARG A 288 13.70 -21.61 -4.70
CA ARG A 288 14.36 -22.58 -3.81
C ARG A 288 14.82 -21.96 -2.51
N CYS A 289 15.35 -20.73 -2.58
CA CYS A 289 15.85 -20.02 -1.41
C CYS A 289 15.67 -18.51 -1.56
N CYS A 290 15.74 -17.80 -0.45
CA CYS A 290 15.57 -16.37 -0.40
C CYS A 290 16.56 -15.72 0.55
N TYR A 291 17.05 -14.55 0.19
CA TYR A 291 17.91 -13.71 1.01
C TYR A 291 17.17 -12.47 1.48
N ALA A 292 17.62 -11.96 2.62
CA ALA A 292 17.33 -10.60 3.05
C ALA A 292 18.57 -9.97 3.66
N LYS A 293 18.55 -8.64 3.69
CA LYS A 293 19.57 -7.84 4.34
C LYS A 293 18.93 -6.97 5.41
N VAL A 294 19.64 -6.83 6.53
CA VAL A 294 19.17 -6.04 7.66
C VAL A 294 20.35 -5.38 8.35
N TYR A 295 20.15 -4.15 8.85
CA TYR A 295 21.12 -3.51 9.73
C TYR A 295 21.25 -4.27 11.05
N ASP A 296 22.47 -4.39 11.58
CA ASP A 296 22.77 -5.11 12.83
C ASP A 296 22.01 -4.54 14.04
N TYR A 297 21.77 -3.23 14.05
CA TYR A 297 21.01 -2.49 15.05
C TYR A 297 19.50 -2.57 14.86
N ASN A 298 18.99 -3.00 13.69
CA ASN A 298 17.56 -3.17 13.44
C ASN A 298 17.03 -4.48 14.05
N THR A 299 17.00 -4.49 15.38
CA THR A 299 16.54 -5.62 16.20
C THR A 299 15.12 -6.09 15.84
N PRO A 300 14.13 -5.22 15.58
CA PRO A 300 12.79 -5.66 15.17
C PRO A 300 12.81 -6.51 13.88
N SER A 301 13.48 -6.06 12.83
CA SER A 301 13.56 -6.80 11.56
C SER A 301 14.37 -8.09 11.69
N ARG A 302 15.43 -8.11 12.50
CA ARG A 302 16.20 -9.34 12.79
C ARG A 302 15.34 -10.41 13.46
N LYS A 303 14.57 -10.03 14.49
CA LYS A 303 13.63 -10.95 15.16
C LYS A 303 12.50 -11.40 14.22
N ALA A 304 12.04 -10.53 13.33
CA ALA A 304 11.06 -10.88 12.30
C ALA A 304 11.61 -11.95 11.33
N LEU A 305 12.83 -11.74 10.82
CA LEU A 305 13.53 -12.69 9.95
C LEU A 305 13.66 -14.07 10.60
N GLU A 306 14.16 -14.12 11.83
CA GLU A 306 14.32 -15.36 12.60
C GLU A 306 12.99 -16.09 12.81
N LYS A 307 11.91 -15.36 13.12
CA LYS A 307 10.56 -15.94 13.26
C LYS A 307 10.02 -16.51 11.95
N MET A 308 10.37 -15.91 10.82
CA MET A 308 10.02 -16.42 9.48
C MET A 308 10.89 -17.60 9.04
N GLY A 309 11.87 -18.02 9.85
CA GLY A 309 12.76 -19.14 9.55
C GLY A 309 14.01 -18.76 8.76
N PHE A 310 14.29 -17.46 8.58
CA PHE A 310 15.58 -17.04 8.03
C PHE A 310 16.70 -17.26 9.07
N LEU A 311 17.84 -17.74 8.59
CA LEU A 311 19.05 -17.96 9.38
C LEU A 311 20.10 -16.90 9.05
N ASP A 312 20.80 -16.38 10.07
CA ASP A 312 21.96 -15.51 9.87
C ASP A 312 23.04 -16.31 9.11
N THR A 313 23.46 -15.81 7.96
CA THR A 313 24.49 -16.47 7.13
C THR A 313 25.89 -16.29 7.73
N GLY A 314 26.07 -15.38 8.70
CA GLY A 314 27.37 -14.92 9.16
C GLY A 314 28.07 -13.96 8.20
N ILE A 315 27.50 -13.74 7.01
CA ILE A 315 28.03 -12.82 6.00
C ILE A 315 27.59 -11.39 6.35
N ARG A 316 28.54 -10.46 6.25
CA ARG A 316 28.30 -9.02 6.35
C ARG A 316 28.53 -8.37 5.00
N ALA A 317 27.98 -7.18 4.82
CA ALA A 317 28.32 -6.36 3.68
C ALA A 317 29.73 -5.77 3.82
N ALA A 318 30.37 -5.50 2.69
CA ALA A 318 31.68 -4.87 2.61
C ALA A 318 31.60 -3.41 3.07
N ALA A 319 32.74 -2.86 3.51
CA ALA A 319 32.85 -1.45 3.84
C ALA A 319 32.41 -0.57 2.65
N PRO A 320 31.69 0.54 2.89
CA PRO A 320 31.38 1.14 4.19
C PRO A 320 30.11 0.60 4.88
N ASN A 321 29.48 -0.44 4.35
CA ASN A 321 28.17 -0.96 4.78
C ASN A 321 28.28 -2.13 5.77
N ASN A 322 29.37 -2.21 6.54
CA ASN A 322 29.69 -3.36 7.40
C ASN A 322 28.72 -3.57 8.59
N ASP A 323 27.80 -2.64 8.79
CA ASP A 323 26.66 -2.74 9.70
C ASP A 323 25.49 -3.55 9.12
N GLN A 324 25.55 -4.01 7.86
CA GLN A 324 24.50 -4.79 7.22
C GLN A 324 24.83 -6.29 7.22
N MET A 325 23.84 -7.09 7.61
CA MET A 325 23.89 -8.54 7.78
C MET A 325 23.02 -9.24 6.76
N PHE A 326 23.44 -10.39 6.25
CA PHE A 326 22.64 -11.20 5.34
C PHE A 326 22.03 -12.42 6.03
N TYR A 327 20.75 -12.61 5.78
CA TYR A 327 19.95 -13.73 6.26
C TYR A 327 19.47 -14.57 5.08
N ARG A 328 19.29 -15.87 5.29
CA ARG A 328 18.85 -16.80 4.25
C ARG A 328 17.74 -17.74 4.73
N LEU A 329 16.73 -17.93 3.89
CA LEU A 329 15.69 -18.95 4.01
C LEU A 329 15.88 -19.98 2.90
N GLY A 330 15.85 -21.27 3.23
CA GLY A 330 16.00 -22.37 2.27
C GLY A 330 16.66 -23.59 2.88
N PRO A 331 16.89 -24.67 2.10
CA PRO A 331 17.60 -25.85 2.57
C PRO A 331 19.03 -25.52 3.02
N GLY A 332 19.58 -26.31 3.93
CA GLY A 332 20.97 -26.16 4.37
C GLY A 332 21.94 -26.30 3.20
N GLU A 333 22.89 -25.37 3.08
CA GLU A 333 23.84 -25.28 1.98
C GLU A 333 25.25 -25.00 2.49
N ALA A 334 26.26 -25.40 1.73
CA ALA A 334 27.65 -25.09 2.06
C ALA A 334 27.89 -23.57 1.97
N MET A 335 28.68 -23.03 2.91
CA MET A 335 29.03 -21.59 2.93
C MET A 335 29.62 -21.11 1.60
N ALA A 336 30.33 -22.01 0.91
CA ALA A 336 30.84 -21.81 -0.43
C ALA A 336 29.76 -21.36 -1.42
N HIS A 337 28.70 -22.17 -1.47
CA HIS A 337 27.59 -21.98 -2.39
C HIS A 337 26.79 -20.73 -2.01
N ILE A 338 26.52 -20.54 -0.71
CA ILE A 338 25.83 -19.34 -0.20
C ILE A 338 26.57 -18.07 -0.62
N THR A 339 27.90 -18.05 -0.53
CA THR A 339 28.71 -16.89 -0.92
C THR A 339 28.59 -16.60 -2.42
N THR A 340 28.75 -17.62 -3.28
CA THR A 340 28.63 -17.47 -4.73
C THR A 340 27.23 -17.03 -5.15
N GLU A 341 26.20 -17.63 -4.57
CA GLU A 341 24.78 -17.34 -4.81
C GLU A 341 24.46 -15.88 -4.44
N LEU A 342 24.88 -15.44 -3.25
CA LEU A 342 24.67 -14.07 -2.79
C LEU A 342 25.39 -13.04 -3.65
N HIS A 343 26.64 -13.29 -4.07
CA HIS A 343 27.36 -12.38 -4.98
C HIS A 343 26.66 -12.26 -6.34
N ALA A 344 26.23 -13.38 -6.93
CA ALA A 344 25.51 -13.38 -8.20
C ALA A 344 24.20 -12.59 -8.09
N LEU A 345 23.46 -12.78 -6.99
CA LEU A 345 22.20 -12.07 -6.73
C LEU A 345 22.42 -10.57 -6.56
N LEU A 346 23.39 -10.14 -5.74
CA LEU A 346 23.70 -8.72 -5.54
C LEU A 346 24.17 -8.03 -6.83
N GLN A 347 24.95 -8.75 -7.66
CA GLN A 347 25.36 -8.27 -8.97
C GLN A 347 24.17 -8.13 -9.92
N TYR A 348 23.27 -9.11 -9.96
CA TYR A 348 22.06 -9.08 -10.77
C TYR A 348 21.15 -7.89 -10.39
N MET A 349 20.98 -7.66 -9.09
CA MET A 349 20.22 -6.53 -8.56
C MET A 349 20.88 -5.18 -8.81
N ASN A 350 22.12 -5.14 -9.33
CA ASN A 350 22.94 -3.94 -9.42
C ASN A 350 23.02 -3.19 -8.07
N SER A 351 23.22 -3.95 -6.99
CA SER A 351 23.25 -3.43 -5.62
C SER A 351 24.55 -2.65 -5.35
N ASP A 352 24.43 -1.47 -4.75
CA ASP A 352 25.58 -0.71 -4.22
C ASP A 352 26.27 -1.40 -3.04
N VAL A 353 25.60 -2.40 -2.45
CA VAL A 353 26.11 -3.20 -1.34
C VAL A 353 26.67 -4.52 -1.87
N GLN A 354 27.93 -4.81 -1.52
CA GLN A 354 28.63 -6.05 -1.84
C GLN A 354 28.82 -6.90 -0.58
N ALA A 355 28.92 -8.22 -0.71
CA ALA A 355 29.27 -9.10 0.41
C ALA A 355 30.77 -9.00 0.74
N ALA A 356 31.13 -8.96 2.03
CA ALA A 356 32.50 -8.82 2.52
C ALA A 356 33.35 -10.10 2.42
N VAL A 357 32.83 -11.15 1.80
CA VAL A 357 33.52 -12.45 1.66
C VAL A 357 34.05 -12.58 0.24
N PRO A 358 35.37 -12.75 0.03
CA PRO A 358 35.92 -12.90 -1.31
C PRO A 358 35.46 -14.22 -1.97
N LEU A 359 35.29 -14.21 -3.29
CA LEU A 359 34.92 -15.38 -4.09
C LEU A 359 36.02 -16.46 -4.13
N THR A 360 37.21 -16.19 -3.59
CA THR A 360 38.40 -17.05 -3.67
C THR A 360 38.81 -17.61 -2.30
N ASN A 361 38.36 -18.83 -2.03
CA ASN A 361 39.08 -19.98 -1.41
C ASN A 361 38.06 -21.01 -0.94
N LEU A 362 37.16 -21.40 -1.84
CA LEU A 362 36.23 -22.49 -1.61
C LEU A 362 36.83 -23.70 -2.31
N SER A 363 37.74 -24.35 -1.59
CA SER A 363 38.36 -25.61 -2.02
C SER A 363 37.25 -26.59 -2.41
N LEU A 364 37.34 -27.09 -3.64
CA LEU A 364 36.62 -28.27 -4.12
C LEU A 364 36.83 -29.47 -3.19
#